data_AF-A0AAW2LL10-F1
#
_entry.id   AF-A0AAW2LL10-F1
#
_cell.length_a   1.000
_cell.length_b   1.000
_cell.length_c   1.000
_cell.angle_alpha   90.00
_cell.angle_beta   90.00
_cell.angle_gamma   90.00
#
_symmetry.space_group_name_H-M   'P 1'
#
loop_
_entity.id
_entity.type
_entity.pdbx_description
1 polymer ?
#
loop_
_entity_poly.entity_id
_entity_poly.type
_entity_poly.pdbx_seq_one_letter_code
_entity_poly.pdbx_strand_id
1 'polypeptide(L)'
;GIYITGSSLIGAAIKAPRITSKNLISVIFCEAVAIYGVIVAIILQTKLESVPSSKMYDAESLRAGYAIFASGIIVGFANLVCGLCVGIIGSSCALSDAQNSSLFVKILVIEIFGSALGLFGVIVGIIMSAQATWPSKV
;
A
#
# COMPACT_ATOMS: atom_id res chain seq x y z
N GLY A 1 5.14 -8.28 2.18
CA GLY A 1 4.11 -9.32 2.18
C GLY A 1 4.50 -10.56 1.41
N ILE A 2 4.71 -10.45 0.09
CA ILE A 2 4.85 -11.57 -0.85
C ILE A 2 5.79 -12.67 -0.37
N TYR A 3 7.02 -12.33 0.05
CA TYR A 3 7.99 -13.32 0.51
C TYR A 3 7.52 -14.14 1.73
N ILE A 4 6.82 -13.50 2.68
CA ILE A 4 6.34 -14.13 3.92
C ILE A 4 5.22 -15.12 3.60
N THR A 5 4.24 -14.70 2.80
CA THR A 5 3.16 -15.58 2.34
C THR A 5 3.71 -16.69 1.44
N GLY A 6 4.60 -16.36 0.51
CA GLY A 6 5.13 -17.29 -0.50
C GLY A 6 5.97 -18.41 0.09
N SER A 7 6.86 -18.11 1.05
CA SER A 7 7.65 -19.13 1.75
C SER A 7 6.75 -20.12 2.51
N SER A 8 5.72 -19.61 3.17
CA SER A 8 4.74 -20.44 3.90
C SER A 8 3.85 -21.26 2.96
N LEU A 9 3.42 -20.66 1.85
CA LEU A 9 2.61 -21.31 0.83
C LEU A 9 3.34 -22.50 0.20
N ILE A 10 4.59 -22.29 -0.23
CA ILE A 10 5.40 -23.34 -0.85
C ILE A 10 5.69 -24.45 0.18
N GLY A 11 6.02 -24.09 1.42
CA GLY A 11 6.26 -25.06 2.49
C GLY A 11 5.02 -25.95 2.78
N ALA A 12 3.84 -25.34 2.85
CA ALA A 12 2.58 -26.06 3.06
C ALA A 12 2.12 -26.88 1.83
N ALA A 13 2.45 -26.41 0.63
CA ALA A 13 2.08 -27.05 -0.63
C ALA A 13 2.77 -28.41 -0.85
N ILE A 14 3.91 -28.67 -0.21
CA ILE A 14 4.60 -29.98 -0.28
C ILE A 14 3.67 -31.12 0.17
N LYS A 15 2.94 -30.90 1.28
CA LYS A 15 2.00 -31.89 1.83
C LYS A 15 0.59 -31.74 1.27
N ALA A 16 0.17 -30.52 0.93
CA ALA A 16 -1.18 -30.22 0.45
C ALA A 16 -1.14 -29.33 -0.81
N PRO A 17 -0.84 -29.86 -2.01
CA PRO A 17 -0.62 -29.06 -3.21
C PRO A 17 -1.85 -28.28 -3.70
N ARG A 18 -3.06 -28.69 -3.29
CA ARG A 18 -4.34 -28.04 -3.62
C ARG A 18 -4.47 -26.58 -3.14
N ILE A 19 -3.65 -26.15 -2.16
CA ILE A 19 -3.72 -24.80 -1.59
C ILE A 19 -3.09 -23.73 -2.50
N THR A 20 -2.24 -24.14 -3.45
CA THR A 20 -1.46 -23.24 -4.31
C THR A 20 -2.34 -22.27 -5.09
N SER A 21 -3.38 -22.77 -5.76
CA SER A 21 -4.26 -21.94 -6.59
C SER A 21 -5.18 -21.04 -5.77
N LYS A 22 -5.64 -21.51 -4.59
CA LYS A 22 -6.59 -20.75 -3.74
C LYS A 22 -5.91 -19.60 -3.02
N ASN A 23 -4.71 -19.83 -2.50
CA ASN A 23 -4.02 -18.87 -1.65
C ASN A 23 -3.17 -17.87 -2.44
N LEU A 24 -3.17 -17.95 -3.77
CA LEU A 24 -2.63 -16.90 -4.65
C LEU A 24 -3.32 -15.54 -4.43
N ILE A 25 -4.58 -15.54 -3.99
CA ILE A 25 -5.32 -14.33 -3.63
C ILE A 25 -4.57 -13.49 -2.59
N SER A 26 -3.93 -14.12 -1.60
CA SER A 26 -3.16 -13.39 -0.58
C SER A 26 -1.90 -12.73 -1.14
N VAL A 27 -1.31 -13.30 -2.19
CA VAL A 27 -0.18 -12.69 -2.92
C VAL A 27 -0.66 -11.48 -3.73
N ILE A 28 -1.82 -11.59 -4.37
CA ILE A 28 -2.43 -10.50 -5.15
C ILE A 28 -2.77 -9.31 -4.25
N PHE A 29 -3.28 -9.53 -3.03
CA PHE A 29 -3.50 -8.42 -2.09
C PHE A 29 -2.21 -7.72 -1.69
N CYS A 30 -1.11 -8.46 -1.51
CA CYS A 30 0.20 -7.85 -1.26
C CYS A 30 0.69 -7.02 -2.47
N GLU A 31 0.35 -7.42 -3.70
CA GLU A 31 0.68 -6.68 -4.92
C GLU A 31 -0.18 -5.42 -5.06
N ALA A 32 -1.48 -5.50 -4.76
CA ALA A 32 -2.40 -4.36 -4.83
C ALA A 32 -1.92 -3.17 -3.98
N VAL A 33 -1.30 -3.44 -2.82
CA VAL A 33 -0.72 -2.40 -1.96
C VAL A 33 0.46 -1.68 -2.64
N ALA A 34 1.22 -2.34 -3.50
CA ALA A 34 2.28 -1.70 -4.28
C ALA A 34 1.69 -0.78 -5.37
N ILE A 35 0.59 -1.20 -6.01
CA ILE A 35 -0.12 -0.40 -7.02
C ILE A 35 -0.61 0.92 -6.42
N TYR A 36 -1.10 0.91 -5.17
CA TYR A 36 -1.48 2.13 -4.46
C TYR A 36 -0.34 3.14 -4.33
N GLY A 37 0.87 2.67 -4.04
CA GLY A 37 2.07 3.52 -3.98
C GLY A 37 2.41 4.13 -5.33
N VAL A 38 2.35 3.33 -6.41
CA VAL A 38 2.64 3.81 -7.78
C VAL A 38 1.62 4.85 -8.23
N ILE A 39 0.33 4.64 -7.98
CA ILE A 39 -0.72 5.61 -8.32
C ILE A 39 -0.48 6.95 -7.63
N VAL A 40 -0.18 6.93 -6.32
CA VAL A 40 0.10 8.18 -5.58
C VAL A 40 1.36 8.86 -6.09
N ALA A 41 2.42 8.12 -6.42
CA ALA A 41 3.63 8.70 -7.00
C ALA A 41 3.33 9.47 -8.31
N ILE A 42 2.50 8.90 -9.18
CA ILE A 42 2.06 9.56 -10.43
C ILE A 42 1.25 10.82 -10.12
N ILE A 43 0.30 10.75 -9.19
CA ILE A 43 -0.53 11.90 -8.79
C ILE A 43 0.34 13.04 -8.26
N LEU A 44 1.29 12.75 -7.36
CA LEU A 44 2.20 13.75 -6.81
C LEU A 44 3.12 14.35 -7.88
N GLN A 45 3.56 13.56 -8.86
CA GLN A 45 4.33 14.07 -10.00
C GLN A 45 3.52 15.09 -10.82
N THR A 46 2.24 14.83 -11.07
CA THR A 46 1.38 15.79 -11.81
C THR A 46 1.14 17.10 -11.07
N LYS A 47 1.42 17.15 -9.76
CA LYS A 47 1.28 18.34 -8.94
C LYS A 47 2.53 19.22 -8.93
N LEU A 48 3.64 18.78 -9.52
CA LEU A 48 4.88 19.57 -9.52
C LEU A 48 4.82 20.63 -10.62
N GLU A 49 4.85 21.90 -10.23
CA GLU A 49 4.88 23.05 -11.13
C GLU A 49 6.18 23.83 -10.99
N SER A 50 6.59 24.51 -12.07
CA SER A 50 7.77 25.37 -12.07
C SER A 50 7.45 26.73 -11.44
N VAL A 51 8.17 27.06 -10.36
CA VAL A 51 8.05 28.31 -9.62
C VAL A 51 9.15 29.30 -10.07
N PRO A 52 8.84 30.59 -10.33
CA PRO A 52 9.85 31.60 -10.66
C PRO A 52 10.80 31.89 -9.48
N SER A 53 12.06 32.19 -9.79
CA SER A 53 13.15 32.37 -8.79
C SER A 53 12.86 33.43 -7.72
N SER A 54 12.00 34.41 -8.02
CA SER A 54 11.58 35.47 -7.09
C SER A 54 10.63 35.00 -5.98
N LYS A 55 9.90 33.89 -6.17
CA LYS A 55 8.89 33.36 -5.23
C LYS A 55 9.25 31.97 -4.67
N MET A 56 10.51 31.56 -4.81
CA MET A 56 10.98 30.25 -4.35
C MET A 56 10.88 30.05 -2.83
N TYR A 57 11.13 31.11 -2.05
CA TYR A 57 11.11 31.07 -0.57
C TYR A 57 9.82 31.63 0.04
N ASP A 58 8.78 31.80 -0.77
CA ASP A 58 7.50 32.24 -0.24
C ASP A 58 6.88 31.15 0.66
N ALA A 59 6.11 31.56 1.66
CA ALA A 59 5.49 30.65 2.63
C ALA A 59 4.60 29.62 1.94
N GLU A 60 3.97 29.99 0.82
CA GLU A 60 3.13 29.11 0.01
C GLU A 60 3.93 28.00 -0.69
N SER A 61 5.06 28.34 -1.33
CA SER A 61 5.97 27.39 -1.98
C SER A 61 6.56 26.37 -0.98
N LEU A 62 6.99 26.85 0.19
CA LEU A 62 7.51 26.00 1.26
C LEU A 62 6.43 25.05 1.79
N ARG A 63 5.22 25.56 2.05
CA ARG A 63 4.08 24.75 2.51
C ARG A 63 3.71 23.68 1.49
N ALA A 64 3.68 24.01 0.19
CA ALA A 64 3.38 23.06 -0.87
C ALA A 64 4.43 21.94 -0.96
N GLY A 65 5.72 22.30 -0.91
CA GLY A 65 6.82 21.34 -0.91
C GLY A 65 6.77 20.38 0.30
N TYR A 66 6.57 20.91 1.51
CA TYR A 66 6.46 20.08 2.70
C TYR A 66 5.18 19.22 2.71
N ALA A 67 4.06 19.72 2.20
CA ALA A 67 2.83 18.94 2.07
C ALA A 67 3.00 17.75 1.12
N ILE A 68 3.63 17.95 -0.04
CA ILE A 68 3.91 16.86 -1.00
C ILE A 68 4.88 15.85 -0.39
N PHE A 69 5.95 16.30 0.25
CA PHE A 69 6.92 15.42 0.91
C PHE A 69 6.27 14.59 2.03
N ALA A 70 5.50 15.22 2.91
CA ALA A 70 4.79 14.54 3.99
C ALA A 70 3.75 13.54 3.44
N SER A 71 3.03 13.89 2.37
CA SER A 71 2.07 12.99 1.74
C SER A 71 2.73 11.72 1.20
N GLY A 72 3.90 11.84 0.56
CA GLY A 72 4.66 10.69 0.06
C GLY A 72 5.14 9.78 1.18
N ILE A 73 5.64 10.36 2.28
CA ILE A 73 6.08 9.60 3.47
C ILE A 73 4.92 8.83 4.08
N ILE A 74 3.79 9.49 4.34
CA ILE A 74 2.63 8.87 5.00
C ILE A 74 2.10 7.70 4.18
N VAL A 75 1.91 7.89 2.87
CA VAL A 75 1.43 6.83 1.97
C VAL A 75 2.43 5.69 1.88
N GLY A 76 3.73 6.00 1.74
CA GLY A 76 4.79 4.99 1.65
C GLY A 76 4.85 4.10 2.90
N PHE A 77 4.88 4.71 4.09
CA PHE A 77 4.91 3.95 5.35
C PHE A 77 3.60 3.20 5.61
N ALA A 78 2.44 3.80 5.32
CA ALA A 78 1.15 3.13 5.47
C ALA A 78 1.06 1.87 4.59
N ASN A 79 1.47 1.97 3.32
CA ASN A 79 1.46 0.84 2.39
C ASN A 79 2.54 -0.20 2.75
N LEU A 80 3.70 0.21 3.26
CA LEU A 80 4.72 -0.73 3.74
C LEU A 80 4.20 -1.59 4.90
N VAL A 81 3.62 -0.94 5.92
CA VAL A 81 3.09 -1.63 7.11
C VAL A 81 1.86 -2.47 6.76
N CYS A 82 0.96 -1.96 5.91
CA CYS A 82 -0.18 -2.70 5.38
C CYS A 82 0.27 -3.98 4.64
N GLY A 83 1.22 -3.85 3.71
CA GLY A 83 1.74 -4.98 2.95
C GLY A 83 2.51 -6.00 3.79
N LEU A 84 3.04 -5.60 4.96
CA LEU A 84 3.60 -6.52 5.95
C LEU A 84 2.48 -7.26 6.71
N CYS A 85 1.48 -6.53 7.20
CA CYS A 85 0.32 -7.07 7.91
C CYS A 85 -0.41 -8.13 7.07
N VAL A 86 -0.77 -7.80 5.83
CA VAL A 86 -1.44 -8.71 4.89
C VAL A 86 -0.58 -9.95 4.63
N GLY A 87 0.75 -9.80 4.51
CA GLY A 87 1.66 -10.94 4.32
C GLY A 87 1.71 -11.92 5.50
N ILE A 88 1.64 -11.40 6.73
CA ILE A 88 1.62 -12.24 7.94
C ILE A 88 0.28 -13.00 8.05
N ILE A 89 -0.83 -12.33 7.75
CA ILE A 89 -2.16 -12.94 7.71
C ILE A 89 -2.22 -14.00 6.60
N GLY A 90 -1.69 -13.72 5.41
CA GLY A 90 -1.63 -14.65 4.29
C GLY A 90 -0.78 -15.89 4.57
N SER A 91 0.35 -15.74 5.27
CA SER A 91 1.16 -16.87 5.76
C SER A 91 0.37 -17.77 6.72
N SER A 92 -0.33 -17.16 7.68
CA SER A 92 -1.20 -17.87 8.63
C SER A 92 -2.36 -18.58 7.92
N CYS A 93 -2.92 -17.95 6.88
CA CYS A 93 -3.97 -18.51 6.03
C CYS A 93 -3.47 -19.74 5.26
N ALA A 94 -2.27 -19.68 4.66
CA ALA A 94 -1.65 -20.80 3.95
C ALA A 94 -1.44 -22.02 4.84
N LEU A 95 -0.92 -21.82 6.05
CA LEU A 95 -0.71 -22.91 7.01
C LEU A 95 -2.04 -23.51 7.50
N SER A 96 -3.04 -22.66 7.75
CA SER A 96 -4.36 -23.10 8.24
C SER A 96 -5.18 -23.83 7.17
N ASP A 97 -5.18 -23.35 5.92
CA ASP A 97 -5.88 -23.98 4.79
C ASP A 97 -5.29 -25.37 4.46
N ALA A 98 -3.98 -25.54 4.63
CA ALA A 98 -3.33 -26.83 4.49
C ALA A 98 -3.84 -27.88 5.48
N GLN A 99 -4.24 -27.46 6.69
CA GLN A 99 -4.84 -28.34 7.69
C GLN A 99 -6.35 -28.54 7.46
N ASN A 100 -7.09 -27.44 7.26
CA ASN A 100 -8.54 -27.48 7.07
C ASN A 100 -9.01 -26.38 6.11
N SER A 101 -9.54 -26.79 4.96
CA SER A 101 -9.94 -25.87 3.91
C SER A 101 -11.17 -25.03 4.19
N SER A 102 -11.94 -25.34 5.25
CA SER A 102 -13.08 -24.52 5.67
C SER A 102 -12.67 -23.21 6.35
N LEU A 103 -11.40 -23.09 6.77
CA LEU A 103 -10.87 -21.92 7.47
C LEU A 103 -10.46 -20.78 6.54
N PHE A 104 -10.17 -21.08 5.26
CA PHE A 104 -9.69 -20.10 4.28
C PHE A 104 -10.57 -18.84 4.22
N VAL A 105 -11.87 -19.01 3.99
CA VAL A 105 -12.81 -17.88 3.84
C VAL A 105 -12.90 -17.05 5.12
N LYS A 106 -12.77 -17.67 6.30
CA LYS A 106 -12.84 -16.97 7.58
C LYS A 106 -11.60 -16.08 7.81
N ILE A 107 -10.41 -16.57 7.44
CA ILE A 107 -9.16 -15.82 7.56
C ILE A 107 -9.07 -14.73 6.47
N LEU A 108 -9.62 -15.00 5.28
CA LEU A 108 -9.68 -14.03 4.18
C LEU A 108 -10.36 -12.72 4.58
N VAL A 109 -11.41 -12.77 5.42
CA VAL A 109 -12.08 -11.57 5.93
C VAL A 109 -11.10 -10.67 6.70
N ILE A 110 -10.21 -11.25 7.50
CA ILE A 110 -9.18 -10.53 8.26
C ILE A 110 -8.17 -9.88 7.30
N GLU A 111 -7.84 -10.58 6.21
CA GLU A 111 -6.94 -10.07 5.17
C GLU A 111 -7.52 -8.84 4.45
N ILE A 112 -8.83 -8.82 4.20
CA ILE A 112 -9.53 -7.67 3.62
C ILE A 112 -9.46 -6.47 4.57
N PHE A 113 -9.70 -6.66 5.88
CA PHE A 113 -9.56 -5.58 6.85
C PHE A 113 -8.11 -5.07 6.97
N GLY A 114 -7.12 -5.97 6.86
CA GLY A 114 -5.71 -5.60 6.81
C GLY A 114 -5.39 -4.71 5.62
N SER A 115 -5.89 -5.07 4.42
CA SER A 115 -5.63 -4.29 3.20
C SER A 115 -6.30 -2.91 3.19
N ALA A 116 -7.41 -2.72 3.93
CA ALA A 116 -8.05 -1.42 4.09
C ALA A 116 -7.16 -0.34 4.74
N LEU A 117 -6.18 -0.75 5.55
CA LEU A 117 -5.21 0.18 6.17
C LEU A 117 -4.39 0.94 5.12
N GLY A 118 -4.02 0.29 4.02
CA GLY A 118 -3.30 0.93 2.91
C GLY A 118 -4.16 1.99 2.21
N LEU A 119 -5.44 1.69 2.01
CA LEU A 119 -6.39 2.61 1.40
C LEU A 119 -6.59 3.87 2.25
N PHE A 120 -6.65 3.75 3.58
CA PHE A 120 -6.70 4.91 4.46
C PHE A 120 -5.46 5.80 4.34
N GLY A 121 -4.27 5.20 4.25
CA GLY A 121 -3.03 5.94 4.01
C GLY A 121 -3.07 6.75 2.71
N VAL A 122 -3.55 6.12 1.63
CA VAL A 122 -3.72 6.77 0.32
C VAL A 122 -4.68 7.95 0.39
N ILE A 123 -5.85 7.79 1.01
CA ILE A 123 -6.85 8.86 1.14
C ILE A 123 -6.24 10.07 1.86
N VAL A 124 -5.55 9.84 2.99
CA VAL A 124 -4.91 10.91 3.76
C VAL A 124 -3.84 11.63 2.92
N GLY A 125 -3.00 10.88 2.20
CA GLY A 125 -1.97 11.47 1.32
C GLY A 125 -2.55 12.33 0.19
N ILE A 126 -3.65 11.89 -0.42
CA ILE A 126 -4.34 12.67 -1.47
C ILE A 126 -4.94 13.95 -0.88
N ILE A 127 -5.58 13.90 0.28
CA ILE A 127 -6.16 15.09 0.92
C ILE A 127 -5.06 16.10 1.28
N MET A 128 -3.93 15.65 1.81
CA MET A 128 -2.80 16.52 2.14
C MET A 128 -2.19 17.19 0.91
N SER A 129 -2.00 16.42 -0.17
CA SER A 129 -1.44 16.97 -1.42
C SER A 129 -2.44 17.82 -2.20
N ALA A 130 -3.75 17.64 -2.02
CA ALA A 130 -4.78 18.46 -2.65
C ALA A 130 -4.76 19.93 -2.16
N GLN A 131 -4.27 20.17 -0.94
CA GLN A 131 -4.12 21.51 -0.37
C GLN A 131 -2.79 22.19 -0.75
N ALA A 132 -1.89 21.49 -1.46
CA ALA A 132 -0.64 22.05 -1.96
C ALA A 132 -0.92 22.85 -3.24
N THR A 133 -0.81 24.17 -3.15
CA THR A 133 -0.97 25.10 -4.27
C THR A 133 0.37 25.78 -4.50
N TRP A 134 0.84 25.78 -5.74
CA TRP A 134 2.04 26.50 -6.12
C TRP A 134 1.68 27.93 -6.52
N PRO A 135 2.50 28.93 -6.13
CA PRO A 135 2.23 30.30 -6.54
C PRO A 135 2.34 30.44 -8.06
N SER A 136 1.33 31.07 -8.66
CA SER A 136 1.23 31.23 -10.11
C SER A 136 2.39 32.05 -10.68
N LYS A 137 2.75 31.72 -11.93
CA LYS A 137 3.71 32.47 -12.76
C LYS A 137 3.12 33.82 -13.19
N VAL A 138 2.95 34.74 -12.24
CA VAL A 138 2.78 36.17 -12.52
C VAL A 138 4.00 36.89 -12.00
#